data_AF-A0A1G6D6C1-F1
#
_entry.id   AF-A0A1G6D6C1-F1
#
_cell.length_a   1.000
_cell.length_b   1.000
_cell.length_c   1.000
_cell.angle_alpha   90.00
_cell.angle_beta   90.00
_cell.angle_gamma   90.00
#
_symmetry.space_group_name_H-M   'P 1'
#
loop_
_entity.id
_entity.type
_entity.pdbx_description
1 polymer ?
#
loop_
_entity_poly.entity_id
_entity_poly.type
_entity_poly.pdbx_seq_one_letter_code
_entity_poly.pdbx_strand_id
1 'polypeptide(L)'
;MDKLIKVRVPESRIKALDYFIKLKGSTLEVEMEKAVDLLYDKFVPKEVRSYVEGTQPEADGVNGKHVCRKRSDDAGDGSPV
;
A
#
# COMPACT_ATOMS: atom_id res chain seq x y z
N MET A 1 4.33 7.89 -10.49
CA MET A 1 4.16 9.35 -10.42
C MET A 1 5.27 9.87 -9.52
N ASP A 2 6.29 10.50 -10.10
CA ASP A 2 7.49 10.89 -9.36
C ASP A 2 7.31 12.31 -8.80
N LYS A 3 7.54 12.46 -7.50
CA LYS A 3 7.44 13.76 -6.82
C LYS A 3 8.83 14.28 -6.47
N LEU A 4 9.19 15.46 -6.99
CA LEU A 4 10.47 16.10 -6.68
C LEU A 4 10.42 16.80 -5.32
N ILE A 5 11.27 16.38 -4.38
CA ILE A 5 11.44 17.01 -3.06
C ILE A 5 12.80 17.70 -3.04
N LYS A 6 12.83 19.00 -2.71
CA LYS A 6 14.08 19.77 -2.56
C LYS A 6 14.40 19.92 -1.07
N VAL A 7 15.51 19.34 -0.62
CA VAL A 7 16.00 19.45 0.76
C VAL A 7 17.30 20.23 0.78
N ARG A 8 17.44 21.17 1.72
CA ARG A 8 18.70 21.89 1.94
C ARG A 8 19.51 21.15 2.99
N VAL A 9 20.70 20.69 2.61
CA VAL A 9 21.64 20.00 3.49
C VAL A 9 22.98 20.73 3.38
N PRO A 10 23.72 20.92 4.49
CA PRO A 10 25.05 21.52 4.43
C PRO A 10 25.99 20.71 3.53
N GLU A 11 26.68 21.41 2.64
CA GLU A 11 27.53 20.82 1.60
C GLU A 11 28.63 19.92 2.18
N SER A 12 29.22 20.31 3.33
CA SER A 12 30.25 19.53 4.01
C SER A 12 29.75 18.13 4.42
N ARG A 13 28.48 18.02 4.81
CA ARG A 13 27.89 16.72 5.18
C ARG A 13 27.61 15.87 3.94
N ILE A 14 27.11 16.50 2.86
CA ILE A 14 26.87 15.79 1.58
C ILE A 14 28.19 15.26 1.00
N LYS A 15 29.26 16.06 1.01
CA LYS A 15 30.58 15.64 0.53
C LYS A 15 31.12 14.45 1.31
N ALA A 16 31.06 14.49 2.63
CA ALA A 16 31.50 13.37 3.46
C ALA A 16 30.63 12.13 3.21
N LEU A 17 29.31 12.31 3.14
CA LEU A 17 28.36 11.23 2.93
C LEU A 17 28.57 10.55 1.57
N ASP A 18 28.69 11.33 0.50
CA ASP A 18 28.95 10.83 -0.85
C ASP A 18 30.27 10.03 -0.93
N TYR A 19 31.31 10.50 -0.25
CA TYR A 19 32.59 9.78 -0.17
C TYR A 19 32.43 8.39 0.47
N PHE A 20 31.77 8.29 1.62
CA PHE A 20 31.56 7.00 2.30
C PHE A 20 30.60 6.07 1.55
N ILE A 21 29.61 6.63 0.84
CA ILE A 21 28.66 5.84 0.05
C ILE A 21 29.35 5.23 -1.17
N LYS A 22 30.22 6.00 -1.84
CA LYS A 22 31.04 5.50 -2.95
C LYS A 22 31.99 4.40 -2.52
N LEU A 23 32.57 4.50 -1.32
CA LEU A 23 33.41 3.43 -0.76
C LEU A 23 32.65 2.11 -0.57
N LYS A 24 31.34 2.17 -0.31
CA LYS A 24 30.47 0.99 -0.22
C LYS A 24 29.96 0.49 -1.58
N GLY A 25 30.33 1.15 -2.68
CA GLY A 25 29.88 0.80 -4.03
C GLY A 25 28.42 1.17 -4.30
N SER A 26 27.86 2.16 -3.59
CA SER A 26 26.51 2.69 -3.82
C SER A 26 26.56 4.16 -4.23
N THR A 27 25.41 4.76 -4.55
CA THR A 27 25.27 6.19 -4.85
C THR A 27 24.37 6.89 -3.83
N LEU A 28 24.59 8.19 -3.63
CA LEU A 28 23.83 8.99 -2.67
C LEU A 28 22.32 8.96 -2.98
N GLU A 29 21.96 8.97 -4.26
CA GLU A 29 20.57 8.92 -4.73
C GLU A 29 19.88 7.62 -4.30
N VAL A 30 20.52 6.47 -4.53
CA VAL A 30 19.98 5.15 -4.15
C VAL A 30 19.78 5.05 -2.65
N GLU A 31 20.73 5.58 -1.87
CA GLU A 31 20.64 5.48 -0.42
C GLU A 31 19.62 6.48 0.17
N MET A 32 19.39 7.61 -0.50
CA MET A 32 18.26 8.49 -0.18
C MET A 32 16.91 7.85 -0.53
N GLU A 33 16.80 7.15 -1.66
CA GLU A 33 15.57 6.44 -2.05
C GLU A 33 15.19 5.41 -1.00
N LYS A 34 16.13 4.55 -0.60
CA LYS A 34 15.91 3.59 0.50
C LYS A 34 15.53 4.27 1.82
N ALA A 35 16.15 5.40 2.15
CA ALA A 35 15.81 6.14 3.36
C ALA A 35 14.38 6.67 3.31
N VAL A 36 13.89 7.09 2.14
CA VAL A 36 12.50 7.51 1.93
C VAL A 36 11.54 6.34 2.07
N ASP A 37 11.86 5.16 1.53
CA ASP A 37 11.04 3.95 1.69
C ASP A 37 10.91 3.54 3.16
N LEU A 38 12.03 3.55 3.90
CA LEU A 38 12.04 3.26 5.33
C LEU A 38 11.24 4.30 6.12
N LEU A 39 11.27 5.58 5.72
CA LEU A 39 10.44 6.62 6.31
C LEU A 39 8.96 6.36 6.04
N TYR A 40 8.60 5.97 4.83
CA TYR A 40 7.24 5.59 4.48
C TYR A 40 6.76 4.42 5.36
N ASP A 41 7.56 3.37 5.51
CA ASP A 41 7.22 2.23 6.36
C ASP A 41 7.15 2.58 7.85
N LYS A 42 7.92 3.56 8.32
CA LYS A 42 7.90 3.95 9.72
C LYS A 42 6.71 4.86 10.06
N PHE A 43 6.38 5.79 9.16
CA PHE A 43 5.39 6.83 9.42
C PHE A 43 3.99 6.50 8.89
N VAL A 44 3.88 5.66 7.87
CA VAL A 44 2.60 5.26 7.31
C VAL A 44 2.13 3.97 7.99
N PRO A 45 1.02 3.99 8.74
CA PRO A 45 0.44 2.80 9.33
C PRO A 45 0.09 1.76 8.25
N LYS A 46 0.12 0.48 8.62
CA LYS A 46 -0.13 -0.63 7.69
C LYS A 46 -1.51 -0.54 7.01
N GLU A 47 -2.51 -0.01 7.71
CA GLU A 47 -3.86 0.24 7.18
C GLU A 47 -3.85 1.22 6.00
N VAL A 48 -3.05 2.28 6.09
CA VAL A 48 -2.92 3.29 5.03
C VAL A 48 -2.04 2.76 3.88
N ARG A 49 -0.98 1.99 4.17
CA ARG A 49 -0.18 1.33 3.14
C ARG A 49 -1.01 0.39 2.28
N SER A 50 -1.79 -0.48 2.92
CA SER A 50 -2.70 -1.40 2.23
C SER A 50 -3.77 -0.68 1.40
N TYR A 51 -4.14 0.54 1.76
CA TYR A 51 -5.07 1.36 0.98
C TYR A 51 -4.40 1.98 -0.26
N VAL A 52 -3.17 2.50 -0.11
CA VAL A 52 -2.38 3.10 -1.20
C VAL A 52 -1.89 2.04 -2.20
N GLU A 53 -1.45 0.88 -1.70
CA GLU A 53 -1.04 -0.26 -2.55
C GLU A 53 -2.25 -1.04 -3.10
N GLY A 54 -3.39 -0.97 -2.41
CA GLY A 54 -4.65 -1.62 -2.77
C GLY A 54 -5.59 -0.77 -3.65
N THR A 55 -5.15 0.38 -4.17
CA THR A 55 -5.95 1.19 -5.09
C THR A 55 -5.44 1.14 -6.53
N GLN A 56 -5.63 -0.01 -7.19
CA GLN A 56 -6.52 0.00 -8.34
C GLN A 56 -7.94 -0.22 -7.79
N PRO A 57 -8.79 0.82 -7.65
CA PRO A 57 -10.21 0.59 -7.61
C PRO A 57 -10.64 0.25 -9.04
N GLU A 58 -10.45 -0.99 -9.45
CA GLU A 58 -11.33 -1.56 -10.47
C GLU A 58 -12.71 -1.54 -9.83
N ALA A 59 -13.58 -0.69 -10.37
CA ALA A 59 -14.93 -0.48 -9.91
C ALA A 59 -15.81 -1.68 -10.31
N ASP A 60 -15.63 -2.83 -9.67
CA ASP A 60 -16.51 -3.99 -9.79
C ASP A 60 -16.44 -4.74 -8.45
N GLY A 61 -17.46 -4.97 -7.64
CA GLY A 61 -18.90 -4.84 -7.76
C GLY A 61 -19.48 -5.72 -6.64
N VAL A 62 -20.37 -5.15 -5.83
CA VAL A 62 -21.32 -5.85 -4.94
C VAL A 62 -20.74 -6.60 -3.73
N ASN A 63 -20.65 -5.86 -2.62
CA ASN A 63 -20.80 -6.42 -1.27
C ASN A 63 -22.28 -6.73 -1.01
N GLY A 64 -22.74 -7.89 -1.46
CA GLY A 64 -24.11 -8.37 -1.34
C GLY A 64 -24.36 -9.11 -0.03
N LYS A 65 -24.28 -8.42 1.12
CA LYS A 65 -24.85 -8.94 2.38
C LYS A 65 -26.37 -8.80 2.38
N HIS A 66 -27.06 -9.64 1.62
CA HIS A 66 -28.48 -9.93 1.83
C HIS A 66 -28.61 -11.34 2.40
N VAL A 67 -28.62 -11.40 3.74
CA VAL A 67 -29.15 -12.57 4.44
C VAL A 67 -30.62 -12.65 4.10
N CYS A 68 -30.99 -13.49 3.14
CA CYS A 68 -32.39 -13.79 2.86
C CYS A 68 -32.92 -14.70 3.97
N ARG A 69 -33.32 -14.08 5.10
CA ARG A 69 -34.20 -14.69 6.08
C ARG A 69 -35.61 -14.74 5.45
N LYS A 70 -35.93 -15.87 4.83
CA LYS A 70 -37.33 -16.26 4.64
C LYS A 70 -37.54 -17.58 5.37
N ARG A 71 -37.95 -17.48 6.64
CA ARG A 71 -38.92 -18.44 7.18
C ARG A 71 -40.18 -18.26 6.34
N SER A 72 -40.73 -19.37 5.89
CA SER A 72 -42.15 -19.66 5.72
C SER A 72 -42.26 -20.79 4.70
N ASP A 73 -42.58 -22.00 5.13
CA ASP A 73 -43.91 -22.50 5.50
C ASP A 73 -44.46 -23.31 4.31
N ASP A 74 -44.86 -24.55 4.61
CA ASP A 74 -45.99 -25.30 4.05
C ASP A 74 -46.14 -25.52 2.52
N ALA A 75 -45.97 -26.79 2.13
CA ALA A 75 -46.76 -27.57 1.15
C ALA A 75 -45.85 -28.73 0.67
N GLY A 76 -46.08 -30.01 0.98
CA GLY A 76 -47.35 -30.69 0.95
C GLY A 76 -47.75 -30.91 -0.51
N ASP A 77 -47.24 -31.98 -1.14
CA ASP A 77 -48.04 -32.74 -2.12
C ASP A 77 -47.43 -34.12 -2.33
N GLY A 78 -48.23 -35.14 -2.03
CA GLY A 78 -47.90 -36.53 -2.25
C GLY A 78 -48.41 -37.00 -3.60
N SER A 79 -47.58 -37.85 -4.23
CA SER A 79 -47.99 -38.95 -5.13
C SER A 79 -48.63 -38.53 -6.47
N PRO A 80 -48.94 -39.45 -7.41
CA PRO A 80 -48.49 -40.84 -7.63
C PRO A 80 -47.97 -41.07 -9.08
N VAL A 81 -47.28 -42.20 -9.34
CA VAL A 81 -47.72 -43.40 -10.10
C VAL A 81 -46.64 -44.46 -10.09
#